data_AF-A0A6N9HF75-F1
#
_entry.id   AF-A0A6N9HF75-F1
#
_cell.length_a   1.000
_cell.length_b   1.000
_cell.length_c   1.000
_cell.angle_alpha   90.00
_cell.angle_beta   90.00
_cell.angle_gamma   90.00
#
_symmetry.space_group_name_H-M   'P 1'
#
loop_
_entity.id
_entity.type
_entity.pdbx_description
1 polymer ?
#
loop_
_entity_poly.entity_id
_entity_poly.type
_entity_poly.pdbx_seq_one_letter_code
_entity_poly.pdbx_strand_id
1 'polypeptide(L)'
;MSDQQQQQPNEQQLNEQQKIDDQKFFENIDAYIALANAHETSNRGAPQLVGASLIFAAARYNTFLVARANGEPDAFNAKKEEAKAYFMDQFSKMLDDNWADYNQNFEQYRIQK
;
A
#
# COMPACT_ATOMS: atom_id res chain seq x y z
N MET A 1 4.09 12.67 -44.22
CA MET A 1 2.97 12.63 -43.25
C MET A 1 2.59 11.18 -43.07
N SER A 2 3.34 10.45 -42.26
CA SER A 2 3.05 9.05 -41.94
C SER A 2 2.52 9.04 -40.53
N ASP A 3 1.21 8.91 -40.41
CA ASP A 3 0.51 8.79 -39.13
C ASP A 3 1.07 7.55 -38.41
N GLN A 4 1.86 7.80 -37.35
CA GLN A 4 2.11 6.80 -36.32
C GLN A 4 0.80 6.62 -35.56
N GLN A 5 -0.06 5.72 -36.06
CA GLN A 5 -1.13 5.16 -35.25
C GLN A 5 -0.48 4.49 -34.04
N GLN A 6 -0.62 5.11 -32.86
CA GLN A 6 -0.34 4.49 -31.58
C GLN A 6 -1.21 3.24 -31.48
N GLN A 7 -0.61 2.06 -31.68
CA GLN A 7 -1.29 0.79 -31.47
C GLN A 7 -1.66 0.69 -29.99
N GLN A 8 -2.95 0.62 -29.71
CA GLN A 8 -3.43 0.32 -28.37
C GLN A 8 -2.89 -1.07 -27.94
N PRO A 9 -2.42 -1.22 -26.69
CA PRO A 9 -1.92 -2.50 -26.21
C PRO A 9 -3.02 -3.57 -26.29
N ASN A 10 -2.64 -4.78 -26.71
CA ASN A 10 -3.58 -5.90 -26.80
C ASN A 10 -3.86 -6.53 -25.42
N GLU A 11 -4.91 -7.33 -25.30
CA GLU A 11 -5.36 -7.94 -24.04
C GLU A 11 -4.27 -8.80 -23.35
N GLN A 12 -3.41 -9.45 -24.13
CA GLN A 12 -2.30 -10.25 -23.59
C GLN A 12 -1.25 -9.37 -22.92
N GLN A 13 -0.88 -8.25 -23.56
CA GLN A 13 0.05 -7.26 -23.00
C GLN A 13 -0.52 -6.59 -21.74
N LEU A 14 -1.83 -6.32 -21.70
CA LEU A 14 -2.49 -5.78 -20.51
C LEU A 14 -2.44 -6.77 -19.33
N ASN A 15 -2.71 -8.06 -19.58
CA ASN A 15 -2.64 -9.11 -18.56
C ASN A 15 -1.21 -9.35 -18.04
N GLU A 16 -0.20 -9.27 -18.91
CA GLU A 16 1.20 -9.39 -18.51
C GLU A 16 1.66 -8.19 -17.68
N GLN A 17 1.27 -6.98 -18.09
CA GLN A 17 1.59 -5.77 -17.34
C GLN A 17 0.95 -5.78 -15.95
N GLN A 18 -0.31 -6.20 -15.85
CA GLN A 18 -1.01 -6.30 -14.56
C GLN A 18 -0.29 -7.27 -13.61
N LYS A 19 0.16 -8.44 -14.10
CA LYS A 19 0.94 -9.37 -13.28
C LYS A 19 2.25 -8.78 -12.78
N ILE A 20 2.94 -8.01 -13.62
CA ILE A 20 4.19 -7.32 -13.25
C ILE A 20 3.91 -6.29 -12.16
N ASP A 21 2.81 -5.55 -12.27
CA ASP A 21 2.44 -4.53 -11.29
C ASP A 21 2.02 -5.16 -9.96
N ASP A 22 1.25 -6.25 -10.00
CA ASP A 22 0.91 -7.03 -8.80
C ASP A 22 2.16 -7.57 -8.10
N GLN A 23 3.10 -8.13 -8.86
CA GLN A 23 4.37 -8.61 -8.31
C GLN A 23 5.12 -7.47 -7.60
N LYS A 24 5.31 -6.33 -8.27
CA LYS A 24 5.99 -5.17 -7.68
C LYS A 24 5.26 -4.63 -6.46
N PHE A 25 3.94 -4.69 -6.46
CA PHE A 25 3.14 -4.29 -5.32
C PHE A 25 3.47 -5.13 -4.08
N PHE A 26 3.50 -6.46 -4.21
CA PHE A 26 3.88 -7.35 -3.12
C PHE A 26 5.36 -7.21 -2.72
N GLU A 27 6.28 -7.06 -3.68
CA GLU A 27 7.69 -6.79 -3.38
C GLU A 27 7.89 -5.53 -2.53
N ASN A 28 7.11 -4.47 -2.80
CA ASN A 28 7.14 -3.25 -1.98
C ASN A 28 6.59 -3.49 -0.56
N ILE A 29 5.49 -4.24 -0.44
CA ILE A 29 4.91 -4.60 0.88
C ILE A 29 5.93 -5.37 1.70
N ASP A 30 6.57 -6.39 1.12
CA ASP A 30 7.57 -7.21 1.80
C ASP A 30 8.76 -6.36 2.27
N ALA A 31 9.20 -5.42 1.45
CA ALA A 31 10.27 -4.49 1.82
C ALA A 31 9.87 -3.60 3.01
N TYR A 32 8.62 -3.12 3.07
CA TYR A 32 8.13 -2.33 4.21
C TYR A 32 8.04 -3.16 5.49
N ILE A 33 7.58 -4.40 5.41
CA ILE A 33 7.52 -5.33 6.55
C ILE A 33 8.93 -5.68 7.04
N ALA A 34 9.87 -5.95 6.13
CA ALA A 34 11.26 -6.22 6.49
C ALA A 34 11.89 -5.04 7.25
N LEU A 35 11.62 -3.81 6.83
CA LEU A 35 12.07 -2.62 7.54
C LEU A 35 11.42 -2.48 8.93
N ALA A 36 10.12 -2.76 9.04
CA ALA A 36 9.43 -2.78 10.33
C ALA A 36 10.06 -3.80 11.30
N ASN A 37 10.33 -5.02 10.84
CA ASN A 37 10.97 -6.07 11.63
C ASN A 37 12.39 -5.67 12.09
N ALA A 38 13.15 -4.99 11.22
CA ALA A 38 14.46 -4.43 11.58
C ALA A 38 14.36 -3.33 12.66
N HIS A 39 13.33 -2.47 12.57
CA HIS A 39 13.05 -1.49 13.61
C HIS A 39 12.63 -2.13 14.93
N GLU A 40 11.85 -3.21 14.92
CA GLU A 40 11.47 -3.91 16.15
C GLU A 40 12.71 -4.45 16.87
N THR A 41 13.60 -5.11 16.12
CA THR A 41 14.88 -5.61 16.63
C THR A 41 15.72 -4.47 17.21
N SER A 42 15.85 -3.36 16.48
CA SER A 42 16.67 -2.21 16.89
C SER A 42 16.10 -1.48 18.12
N ASN A 43 14.76 -1.49 18.28
CA ASN A 43 14.05 -0.87 19.40
C ASN A 43 13.83 -1.82 20.57
N ARG A 44 14.67 -2.86 20.72
CA ARG A 44 14.65 -3.82 21.84
C ARG A 44 13.34 -4.60 21.95
N GLY A 45 12.72 -4.95 20.83
CA GLY A 45 11.47 -5.72 20.80
C GLY A 45 10.26 -4.89 21.21
N ALA A 46 10.11 -3.68 20.64
CA ALA A 46 8.97 -2.79 20.88
C ALA A 46 7.96 -2.82 19.71
N PRO A 47 7.21 -3.93 19.50
CA PRO A 47 6.33 -4.09 18.34
C PRO A 47 5.20 -3.06 18.30
N GLN A 48 4.68 -2.61 19.45
CA GLN A 48 3.61 -1.59 19.49
C GLN A 48 4.10 -0.23 18.96
N LEU A 49 5.37 0.12 19.24
CA LEU A 49 5.98 1.35 18.72
C LEU A 49 6.13 1.28 17.20
N VAL A 50 6.59 0.15 16.68
CA VAL A 50 6.79 -0.08 15.25
C VAL A 50 5.46 -0.13 14.49
N GLY A 51 4.46 -0.84 15.04
CA GLY A 51 3.12 -0.87 14.46
C GLY A 51 2.49 0.52 14.36
N ALA A 52 2.56 1.30 15.45
CA ALA A 52 2.05 2.67 15.46
C ALA A 52 2.81 3.59 14.48
N SER A 53 4.13 3.43 14.37
CA SER A 53 4.94 4.23 13.43
C SER A 53 4.63 3.87 11.97
N LEU A 54 4.37 2.59 11.66
CA LEU A 54 4.02 2.15 10.31
C LEU A 54 2.67 2.72 9.85
N ILE A 55 1.66 2.72 10.73
CA ILE A 55 0.35 3.34 10.46
C ILE A 55 0.53 4.85 10.19
N PHE A 56 1.33 5.53 11.01
CA PHE A 56 1.57 6.96 10.83
C PHE A 56 2.39 7.27 9.57
N ALA A 57 3.36 6.42 9.21
CA ALA A 57 4.12 6.53 7.97
C ALA A 57 3.21 6.42 6.74
N ALA A 58 2.30 5.44 6.71
CA ALA A 58 1.29 5.29 5.67
C ALA A 58 0.41 6.55 5.56
N ALA A 59 -0.07 7.08 6.69
CA ALA A 59 -0.88 8.31 6.70
C ALA A 59 -0.12 9.52 6.11
N ARG A 60 1.18 9.68 6.44
CA ARG A 60 2.03 10.75 5.89
C ARG A 60 2.22 10.61 4.40
N TYR A 61 2.53 9.41 3.92
CA TYR A 61 2.72 9.14 2.50
C TYR A 61 1.42 9.39 1.71
N ASN A 62 0.30 8.87 2.19
CA ASN A 62 -1.01 9.07 1.57
C ASN A 62 -1.40 10.56 1.52
N THR A 63 -1.15 11.31 2.59
CA THR A 63 -1.38 12.77 2.60
C THR A 63 -0.50 13.49 1.58
N PHE A 64 0.78 13.08 1.46
CA PHE A 64 1.69 13.62 0.45
C PHE A 64 1.19 13.34 -0.98
N LEU A 65 0.62 12.18 -1.26
CA LEU A 65 0.03 11.88 -2.58
C LEU A 65 -1.13 12.83 -2.92
N VAL A 66 -2.00 13.12 -1.95
CA VAL A 66 -3.10 14.09 -2.13
C VAL A 66 -2.55 15.49 -2.39
N ALA A 67 -1.56 15.93 -1.61
CA ALA A 67 -0.93 17.24 -1.81
C ALA A 67 -0.28 17.35 -3.19
N ARG A 68 0.49 16.33 -3.60
CA ARG A 68 1.15 16.25 -4.90
C ARG A 68 0.15 16.33 -6.06
N ALA A 69 -1.04 15.76 -5.89
CA ALA A 69 -2.09 15.76 -6.91
C ALA A 69 -2.86 17.09 -7.02
N ASN A 70 -2.85 17.93 -5.97
CA ASN A 70 -3.71 19.13 -5.90
C ASN A 70 -2.97 20.46 -5.99
N GLY A 71 -1.63 20.49 -5.95
CA GLY A 71 -0.77 21.60 -6.37
C GLY A 71 -0.81 22.90 -5.54
N GLU A 72 -1.98 23.27 -5.02
CA GLU A 72 -2.25 24.50 -4.28
C GLU A 72 -2.92 24.19 -2.93
N PRO A 73 -2.65 24.98 -1.86
CA PRO A 73 -3.16 24.71 -0.52
C PRO A 73 -4.68 24.60 -0.42
N ASP A 74 -5.43 25.47 -1.11
CA ASP A 74 -6.89 25.47 -1.05
C ASP A 74 -7.50 24.22 -1.71
N ALA A 75 -6.96 23.82 -2.85
CA ALA A 75 -7.38 22.60 -3.54
C ALA A 75 -7.05 21.35 -2.71
N PHE A 76 -5.84 21.30 -2.11
CA PHE A 76 -5.47 20.25 -1.18
C PHE A 76 -6.40 20.17 0.03
N ASN A 77 -6.69 21.31 0.66
CA ASN A 77 -7.56 21.37 1.83
C ASN A 77 -9.00 20.95 1.52
N ALA A 78 -9.52 21.31 0.34
CA ALA A 78 -10.84 20.88 -0.13
C ALA A 78 -10.97 19.35 -0.27
N LYS A 79 -9.85 18.63 -0.47
CA LYS A 79 -9.82 17.16 -0.61
C LYS A 79 -9.73 16.38 0.70
N LYS A 80 -9.57 17.05 1.84
CA LYS A 80 -9.28 16.38 3.12
C LYS A 80 -10.27 15.27 3.48
N GLU A 81 -11.56 15.56 3.52
CA GLU A 81 -12.56 14.59 3.97
C GLU A 81 -12.80 13.47 2.95
N GLU A 82 -12.77 13.79 1.66
CA GLU A 82 -12.84 12.81 0.56
C GLU A 82 -11.67 11.83 0.62
N ALA A 83 -10.45 12.35 0.72
CA ALA A 83 -9.24 11.53 0.79
C ALA A 83 -9.20 10.67 2.07
N LYS A 84 -9.59 11.24 3.22
CA LYS A 84 -9.67 10.51 4.49
C LYS A 84 -10.65 9.34 4.39
N ALA A 85 -11.85 9.57 3.86
CA ALA A 85 -12.84 8.53 3.69
C ALA A 85 -12.33 7.40 2.78
N TYR A 86 -11.70 7.75 1.67
CA TYR A 86 -11.09 6.80 0.75
C TYR A 86 -10.02 5.94 1.45
N PHE A 87 -9.03 6.56 2.11
CA PHE A 87 -7.95 5.79 2.75
C PHE A 87 -8.44 4.90 3.90
N MET A 88 -9.44 5.34 4.67
CA MET A 88 -10.02 4.53 5.73
C MET A 88 -10.78 3.31 5.18
N ASP A 89 -11.55 3.47 4.10
CA ASP A 89 -12.24 2.37 3.42
C ASP A 89 -11.24 1.35 2.86
N GLN A 90 -10.19 1.82 2.16
CA GLN A 90 -9.16 0.94 1.62
C GLN A 90 -8.42 0.17 2.72
N PHE A 91 -8.04 0.86 3.79
CA PHE A 91 -7.38 0.21 4.93
C PHE A 91 -8.28 -0.83 5.60
N SER A 92 -9.58 -0.54 5.77
CA SER A 92 -10.54 -1.50 6.34
C SER A 92 -10.62 -2.77 5.50
N LYS A 93 -10.74 -2.66 4.18
CA LYS A 93 -10.81 -3.81 3.26
C LYS A 93 -9.54 -4.66 3.34
N MET A 94 -8.37 -4.02 3.27
CA MET A 94 -7.09 -4.73 3.38
C MET A 94 -6.94 -5.42 4.74
N LEU A 95 -7.40 -4.78 5.83
CA LEU A 95 -7.37 -5.38 7.16
C LEU A 95 -8.28 -6.61 7.23
N ASP A 96 -9.49 -6.52 6.67
CA ASP A 96 -10.44 -7.64 6.62
C ASP A 96 -9.89 -8.82 5.81
N ASP A 97 -9.25 -8.54 4.66
CA ASP A 97 -8.61 -9.57 3.83
C ASP A 97 -7.47 -10.27 4.56
N ASN A 98 -6.57 -9.50 5.21
CA ASN A 98 -5.48 -10.06 6.00
C ASN A 98 -6.00 -10.85 7.21
N TRP A 99 -7.06 -10.36 7.86
CA TRP A 99 -7.68 -11.08 8.97
C TRP A 99 -8.27 -12.41 8.53
N ALA A 100 -8.96 -12.42 7.38
CA ALA A 100 -9.52 -13.64 6.79
C ALA A 100 -8.41 -14.65 6.43
N ASP A 101 -7.32 -14.20 5.80
CA ASP A 101 -6.16 -15.05 5.49
C ASP A 101 -5.53 -15.63 6.75
N TYR A 102 -5.26 -14.79 7.74
CA TYR A 102 -4.65 -15.22 9.00
C TYR A 102 -5.54 -16.20 9.77
N ASN A 103 -6.86 -16.03 9.70
CA ASN A 103 -7.81 -16.97 10.31
C ASN A 103 -7.83 -18.33 9.59
N GLN A 104 -7.71 -18.34 8.26
CA GLN A 104 -7.63 -19.58 7.48
C GLN A 104 -6.31 -20.33 7.70
N ASN A 105 -5.22 -19.59 7.86
CA ASN A 105 -3.86 -20.13 7.94
C ASN A 105 -3.25 -20.08 9.35
N PHE A 106 -4.06 -19.83 10.38
CA PHE A 106 -3.62 -19.56 11.75
C PHE A 106 -2.63 -20.58 12.29
N GLU A 107 -2.93 -21.87 12.11
CA GLU A 107 -2.09 -22.97 12.58
C GLU A 107 -0.75 -23.05 11.85
N GLN A 108 -0.69 -22.64 10.59
CA GLN A 108 0.56 -22.64 9.82
C GLN A 108 1.43 -21.44 10.20
N TYR A 109 0.83 -20.26 10.34
CA TYR A 109 1.56 -19.03 10.65
C TYR A 109 2.08 -18.98 12.09
N ARG A 110 1.38 -19.56 13.07
CA ARG A 110 1.85 -19.59 14.47
C ARG A 110 3.10 -20.46 14.71
N ILE A 111 3.43 -21.37 13.78
CA ILE A 111 4.55 -22.31 13.90
C ILE A 111 5.83 -21.74 13.28
N GLN A 112 5.71 -20.76 12.37
CA GLN A 112 6.85 -20.05 11.81
C GLN A 112 7.39 -19.06 12.86
N LYS A 113 8.50 -19.43 13.50
CA LYS A 113 9.27 -18.57 14.42
C LYS A 113 10.42 -17.91 13.70
#